data_AF-Q601T9-F1
#
_entry.id   AF-Q601T9-F1
#
_cell.length_a   1.000
_cell.length_b   1.000
_cell.length_c   1.000
_cell.angle_alpha   90.00
_cell.angle_beta   90.00
_cell.angle_gamma   90.00
#
_symmetry.space_group_name_H-M   'P 1'
#
loop_
_entity.id
_entity.type
_entity.pdbx_description
1 polymer ?
#
loop_
_entity_poly.entity_id
_entity_poly.type
_entity_poly.pdbx_seq_one_letter_code
_entity_poly.pdbx_strand_id
1 'polypeptide(L)'
;MAIAIIAEYNPFHNGHIYQLEYTKKNFPNDKIYIILSGNFTQRGEISLADFKTKSKIALKYGADFIIKLPFEYATQAAHIFAKGAIKIVNQHKIDKIIFGSESNDVENLYKLANLWNQNQEAYNAFLKYALKLGYSFPKASAFALEEISGQKIVFPNDILGFEYIKQIVANNYPIRAYTLKRSEEFSLKNPEPNIASATYLRQLVNENKSISRFSPMKFIHPVCSLANLYPEFQKIVRETSAENLAKIWLISEGIENLFKKHINEPNFEKFLNAVNSRRYTNSRIKRAMVYILFRIEDPSQFDEEKIQLDCWKNQGF
;
A
#
# COMPACT_ATOMS: atom_id res chain seq x y z
N MET A 1 7.14 -15.23 21.70
CA MET A 1 7.69 -14.17 20.83
C MET A 1 6.84 -14.08 19.57
N ALA A 2 6.86 -12.95 18.86
CA ALA A 2 5.99 -12.76 17.70
C ALA A 2 6.68 -11.93 16.62
N ILE A 3 6.36 -12.22 15.36
CA ILE A 3 6.83 -11.48 14.21
C ILE A 3 5.66 -11.08 13.33
N ALA A 4 5.64 -9.82 12.91
CA ALA A 4 4.61 -9.30 12.03
C ALA A 4 5.10 -9.16 10.58
N ILE A 5 4.23 -9.53 9.65
CA ILE A 5 4.33 -9.18 8.24
C ILE A 5 3.20 -8.19 7.94
N ILE A 6 3.54 -7.04 7.37
CA ILE A 6 2.56 -6.05 6.94
C ILE A 6 2.29 -6.29 5.46
N ALA A 7 1.04 -6.56 5.10
CA ALA A 7 0.70 -7.05 3.77
C ALA A 7 -0.63 -6.51 3.23
N GLU A 8 -0.77 -6.59 1.91
CA GLU A 8 -2.02 -6.27 1.21
C GLU A 8 -2.65 -7.49 0.54
N TYR A 9 -1.82 -8.49 0.17
CA TYR A 9 -2.20 -9.75 -0.50
C TYR A 9 -3.16 -9.56 -1.69
N ASN A 10 -2.75 -8.72 -2.66
CA ASN A 10 -3.57 -8.36 -3.81
C ASN A 10 -2.89 -8.65 -5.17
N PRO A 11 -2.89 -9.90 -5.67
CA PRO A 11 -3.41 -11.11 -5.03
C PRO A 11 -2.37 -11.78 -4.10
N PHE A 12 -2.82 -12.69 -3.23
CA PHE A 12 -1.94 -13.64 -2.56
C PHE A 12 -1.27 -14.55 -3.60
N HIS A 13 0.02 -14.86 -3.46
CA HIS A 13 0.80 -15.52 -4.52
C HIS A 13 2.03 -16.23 -3.93
N ASN A 14 2.76 -16.98 -4.75
CA ASN A 14 3.89 -17.82 -4.30
C ASN A 14 5.01 -17.02 -3.62
N GLY A 15 5.29 -15.79 -4.06
CA GLY A 15 6.20 -14.91 -3.30
C GLY A 15 5.76 -14.60 -1.85
N HIS A 16 4.45 -14.55 -1.57
CA HIS A 16 3.92 -14.41 -0.20
C HIS A 16 4.02 -15.72 0.58
N ILE A 17 3.76 -16.85 -0.08
CA ILE A 17 3.96 -18.20 0.50
C ILE A 17 5.42 -18.35 0.93
N TYR A 18 6.34 -18.03 0.03
CA TYR A 18 7.77 -18.03 0.31
C TYR A 18 8.14 -17.12 1.49
N GLN A 19 7.58 -15.92 1.59
CA GLN A 19 7.81 -15.05 2.73
C GLN A 19 7.35 -15.69 4.05
N LEU A 20 6.17 -16.32 4.08
CA LEU A 20 5.66 -17.03 5.25
C LEU A 20 6.56 -18.21 5.63
N GLU A 21 6.95 -19.02 4.65
CA GLU A 21 7.84 -20.18 4.86
C GLU A 21 9.23 -19.74 5.34
N TYR A 22 9.80 -18.71 4.73
CA TYR A 22 11.05 -18.09 5.17
C TYR A 22 10.95 -17.61 6.62
N THR A 23 9.84 -16.96 6.96
CA THR A 23 9.60 -16.46 8.31
C THR A 23 9.51 -17.61 9.32
N LYS A 24 8.74 -18.66 9.03
CA LYS A 24 8.68 -19.86 9.87
C LYS A 24 10.04 -20.52 10.06
N LYS A 25 10.83 -20.63 8.98
CA LYS A 25 12.15 -21.26 9.02
C LYS A 25 13.16 -20.49 9.86
N ASN A 26 13.18 -19.16 9.74
CA ASN A 26 14.17 -18.31 10.43
C ASN A 26 13.73 -17.87 11.83
N PHE A 27 12.43 -17.94 12.14
CA PHE A 27 11.86 -17.58 13.44
C PHE A 27 10.94 -18.71 13.95
N PRO A 28 11.46 -19.94 14.16
CA PRO A 28 10.63 -21.12 14.44
C PRO A 28 9.83 -21.05 15.75
N ASN A 29 10.23 -20.18 16.67
CA ASN A 29 9.57 -20.00 17.97
C ASN A 29 8.60 -18.78 17.99
N ASP A 30 8.47 -18.05 16.88
CA ASP A 30 7.67 -16.85 16.81
C ASP A 30 6.30 -17.14 16.19
N LYS A 31 5.25 -16.56 16.78
CA LYS A 31 3.92 -16.49 16.16
C LYS A 31 3.93 -15.47 15.02
N ILE A 32 3.37 -15.84 13.87
CA ILE A 32 3.33 -15.00 12.67
C ILE A 32 2.00 -14.24 12.62
N TYR A 33 2.08 -12.93 12.84
CA TYR A 33 0.96 -12.01 12.70
C TYR A 33 0.99 -11.35 11.32
N ILE A 34 -0.16 -11.28 10.66
CA ILE A 34 -0.30 -10.49 9.44
C ILE A 34 -1.08 -9.23 9.77
N ILE A 35 -0.45 -8.06 9.61
CA ILE A 35 -1.14 -6.77 9.61
C ILE A 35 -1.63 -6.54 8.18
N LEU A 36 -2.91 -6.83 7.93
CA LEU A 36 -3.46 -6.99 6.59
C LEU A 36 -4.39 -5.81 6.24
N SER A 37 -4.13 -5.13 5.12
CA SER A 37 -5.08 -4.14 4.59
C SER A 37 -6.41 -4.81 4.22
N GLY A 38 -7.53 -4.13 4.46
CA GLY A 38 -8.85 -4.66 4.12
C GLY A 38 -9.16 -4.62 2.63
N ASN A 39 -10.26 -4.00 2.25
CA ASN A 39 -10.85 -4.11 0.91
C ASN A 39 -10.22 -3.15 -0.11
N PHE A 40 -9.48 -2.15 0.37
CA PHE A 40 -8.75 -1.18 -0.43
C PHE A 40 -7.25 -1.20 -0.12
N THR A 41 -6.43 -0.90 -1.12
CA THR A 41 -4.96 -0.92 -1.03
C THR A 41 -4.39 0.44 -0.64
N GLN A 42 -3.14 0.45 -0.17
CA GLN A 42 -2.32 1.66 0.02
C GLN A 42 -2.30 2.56 -1.21
N ARG A 43 -2.30 1.95 -2.40
CA ARG A 43 -2.26 2.69 -3.67
C ARG A 43 -3.62 3.19 -4.12
N GLY A 44 -4.68 3.00 -3.33
CA GLY A 44 -6.05 3.42 -3.65
C GLY A 44 -6.73 2.51 -4.66
N GLU A 45 -6.36 1.23 -4.73
CA GLU A 45 -6.98 0.25 -5.61
C GLU A 45 -8.00 -0.58 -4.84
N ILE A 46 -9.02 -1.08 -5.52
CA ILE A 46 -9.91 -2.09 -4.95
C ILE A 46 -9.14 -3.42 -4.93
N SER A 47 -9.14 -4.09 -3.78
CA SER A 47 -8.53 -5.41 -3.64
C SER A 47 -9.27 -6.43 -4.52
N LEU A 48 -8.54 -7.33 -5.18
CA LEU A 48 -9.13 -8.38 -6.03
C LEU A 48 -9.98 -9.37 -5.24
N ALA A 49 -9.71 -9.52 -3.94
CA ALA A 49 -10.54 -10.27 -3.00
C ALA A 49 -10.74 -9.47 -1.71
N ASP A 50 -11.84 -9.75 -1.03
CA ASP A 50 -12.19 -9.10 0.24
C ASP A 50 -11.25 -9.49 1.38
N PHE A 51 -11.30 -8.74 2.47
CA PHE A 51 -10.50 -8.97 3.67
C PHE A 51 -10.66 -10.41 4.19
N LYS A 52 -11.88 -10.95 4.19
CA LYS A 52 -12.18 -12.29 4.71
C LYS A 52 -11.49 -13.38 3.89
N THR A 53 -11.53 -13.29 2.56
CA THR A 53 -10.87 -14.25 1.67
C THR A 53 -9.36 -14.18 1.82
N LYS A 54 -8.79 -12.96 1.85
CA LYS A 54 -7.35 -12.76 2.06
C LYS A 54 -6.87 -13.24 3.43
N SER A 55 -7.70 -13.11 4.46
CA SER A 55 -7.40 -13.62 5.80
C SER A 55 -7.36 -15.15 5.83
N LYS A 56 -8.39 -15.80 5.27
CA LYS A 56 -8.47 -17.26 5.22
C LYS A 56 -7.30 -17.88 4.47
N ILE A 57 -6.90 -17.30 3.33
CA ILE A 57 -5.77 -17.83 2.57
C ILE A 57 -4.45 -17.64 3.31
N ALA A 58 -4.24 -16.49 3.96
CA ALA A 58 -3.04 -16.26 4.75
C ALA A 58 -2.91 -17.27 5.91
N LEU A 59 -4.02 -17.55 6.62
CA LEU A 59 -4.08 -18.57 7.67
C LEU A 59 -3.77 -19.97 7.12
N LYS A 60 -4.38 -20.36 5.98
CA LYS A 60 -4.12 -21.64 5.32
C LYS A 60 -2.63 -21.85 5.00
N TYR A 61 -1.94 -20.80 4.55
CA TYR A 61 -0.54 -20.87 4.16
C TYR A 61 0.44 -20.53 5.30
N GLY A 62 -0.04 -20.33 6.53
CA GLY A 62 0.82 -20.38 7.70
C GLY A 62 0.91 -19.15 8.58
N ALA A 63 0.10 -18.13 8.37
CA ALA A 63 -0.11 -17.12 9.39
C ALA A 63 -0.79 -17.74 10.63
N ASP A 64 -0.40 -17.33 11.83
CA ASP A 64 -1.09 -17.70 13.07
C ASP A 64 -2.27 -16.75 13.34
N PHE A 65 -2.08 -15.45 13.09
CA PHE A 65 -3.07 -14.42 13.39
C PHE A 65 -3.17 -13.39 12.26
N ILE A 66 -4.37 -12.90 12.02
CA ILE A 66 -4.62 -11.79 11.09
C ILE A 66 -5.19 -10.62 11.89
N ILE A 67 -4.57 -9.45 11.75
CA ILE A 67 -5.06 -8.19 12.30
C ILE A 67 -5.33 -7.25 11.14
N LYS A 68 -6.55 -6.76 11.03
CA LYS A 68 -6.91 -5.79 9.99
C LYS A 68 -6.21 -4.45 10.25
N LEU A 69 -5.58 -3.89 9.23
CA LEU A 69 -5.14 -2.50 9.23
C LEU A 69 -6.36 -1.61 8.92
N PRO A 70 -6.76 -0.69 9.82
CA PRO A 70 -7.92 0.18 9.60
C PRO A 70 -7.79 1.02 8.33
N PHE A 71 -8.93 1.31 7.70
CA PHE A 71 -9.00 1.97 6.39
C PHE A 71 -8.28 3.32 6.35
N GLU A 72 -8.37 4.10 7.43
CA GLU A 72 -7.75 5.42 7.56
C GLU A 72 -6.22 5.38 7.48
N TYR A 73 -5.62 4.23 7.79
CA TYR A 73 -4.19 3.99 7.59
C TYR A 73 -3.92 3.21 6.30
N ALA A 74 -4.76 2.22 6.00
CA ALA A 74 -4.57 1.31 4.87
C ALA A 74 -4.61 2.04 3.54
N THR A 75 -5.59 2.92 3.30
CA THR A 75 -5.79 3.58 1.99
C THR A 75 -5.19 4.99 2.00
N GLN A 76 -3.89 5.08 2.30
CA GLN A 76 -3.16 6.34 2.44
C GLN A 76 -1.74 6.30 1.87
N ALA A 77 -1.03 7.44 1.92
CA ALA A 77 0.39 7.50 1.58
C ALA A 77 1.23 6.58 2.48
N ALA A 78 2.40 6.15 1.98
CA ALA A 78 3.22 5.12 2.63
C ALA A 78 3.59 5.41 4.09
N HIS A 79 3.90 6.67 4.42
CA HIS A 79 4.21 7.07 5.81
C HIS A 79 3.01 6.91 6.76
N ILE A 80 1.77 7.12 6.30
CA ILE A 80 0.55 6.94 7.12
C ILE A 80 0.22 5.45 7.24
N PHE A 81 0.35 4.69 6.14
CA PHE A 81 0.22 3.24 6.14
C PHE A 81 1.19 2.59 7.15
N ALA A 82 2.46 2.99 7.08
CA ALA A 82 3.48 2.56 8.02
C ALA A 82 3.17 2.96 9.47
N LYS A 83 2.71 4.21 9.69
CA LYS A 83 2.31 4.69 11.03
C LYS A 83 1.23 3.79 11.65
N GLY A 84 0.15 3.53 10.91
CA GLY A 84 -0.93 2.67 11.40
C GLY A 84 -0.48 1.25 11.67
N ALA A 85 0.24 0.65 10.71
CA ALA A 85 0.70 -0.72 10.83
C ALA A 85 1.66 -0.91 12.02
N ILE A 86 2.67 -0.05 12.15
CA ILE A 86 3.67 -0.16 13.23
C ILE A 86 3.06 0.16 14.60
N LYS A 87 2.11 1.10 14.68
CA LYS A 87 1.34 1.34 15.90
C LYS A 87 0.60 0.07 16.35
N ILE A 88 -0.06 -0.64 15.43
CA ILE A 88 -0.76 -1.90 15.72
C ILE A 88 0.22 -2.99 16.17
N VAL A 89 1.36 -3.14 15.49
CA VAL A 89 2.43 -4.09 15.88
C VAL A 89 2.85 -3.84 17.34
N ASN A 90 3.13 -2.58 17.69
CA ASN A 90 3.52 -2.22 19.06
C ASN A 90 2.38 -2.45 20.08
N GLN A 91 1.14 -2.12 19.73
CA GLN A 91 -0.02 -2.33 20.61
C GLN A 91 -0.24 -3.80 20.95
N HIS A 92 0.02 -4.70 20.01
CA HIS A 92 -0.05 -6.16 20.20
C HIS A 92 1.22 -6.75 20.81
N LYS A 93 2.17 -5.92 21.23
CA LYS A 93 3.45 -6.34 21.85
C LYS A 93 4.26 -7.29 20.95
N ILE A 94 4.14 -7.11 19.64
CA ILE A 94 4.93 -7.84 18.66
C ILE A 94 6.29 -7.15 18.56
N ASP A 95 7.37 -7.91 18.76
CA ASP A 95 8.73 -7.38 18.92
C ASP A 95 9.54 -7.39 17.62
N LYS A 96 9.01 -7.99 16.54
CA LYS A 96 9.70 -8.10 15.25
C LYS A 96 8.78 -7.78 14.08
N ILE A 97 9.35 -7.19 13.04
CA ILE A 97 8.71 -7.14 11.72
C ILE A 97 9.65 -7.72 10.67
N ILE A 98 9.09 -8.32 9.62
CA ILE A 98 9.85 -8.73 8.43
C ILE A 98 9.14 -8.28 7.16
N PHE A 99 9.90 -7.67 6.25
CA PHE A 99 9.40 -7.21 4.96
C PHE A 99 10.38 -7.52 3.83
N GLY A 100 9.87 -7.60 2.60
CA GLY A 100 10.71 -7.75 1.41
C GLY A 100 11.52 -6.47 1.15
N SER A 101 12.80 -6.59 0.80
CA SER A 101 13.69 -5.46 0.50
C SER A 101 14.55 -5.79 -0.71
N GLU A 102 14.67 -4.86 -1.66
CA GLU A 102 15.54 -5.04 -2.83
C GLU A 102 17.04 -4.99 -2.44
N SER A 103 17.43 -4.01 -1.63
CA SER A 103 18.81 -3.90 -1.13
C SER A 103 19.17 -4.96 -0.08
N ASN A 104 18.18 -5.41 0.70
CA ASN A 104 18.35 -6.27 1.87
C ASN A 104 19.34 -5.69 2.91
N ASP A 105 19.41 -4.36 3.01
CA ASP A 105 20.29 -3.64 3.93
C ASP A 105 19.46 -2.90 4.99
N VAL A 106 18.94 -3.68 5.95
CA VAL A 106 18.11 -3.14 7.03
C VAL A 106 18.89 -2.16 7.92
N GLU A 107 20.19 -2.34 8.08
CA GLU A 107 21.03 -1.45 8.91
C GLU A 107 21.17 -0.08 8.28
N ASN A 108 21.35 0.02 6.95
CA ASN A 108 21.34 1.30 6.28
C ASN A 108 19.96 2.00 6.40
N LEU A 109 18.86 1.26 6.34
CA LEU A 109 17.53 1.84 6.59
C LEU A 109 17.40 2.40 8.01
N TYR A 110 17.93 1.71 9.04
CA TYR A 110 18.02 2.26 10.41
C TYR A 110 18.92 3.49 10.49
N LYS A 111 20.08 3.49 9.83
CA LYS A 111 20.96 4.67 9.77
C LYS A 111 20.23 5.88 9.19
N LEU A 112 19.54 5.72 8.06
CA LEU A 112 18.78 6.78 7.42
C LEU A 112 17.60 7.24 8.29
N ALA A 113 16.91 6.33 8.96
CA ALA A 113 15.80 6.68 9.85
C ALA A 113 16.27 7.46 11.09
N ASN A 114 17.42 7.11 11.66
CA ASN A 114 18.04 7.86 12.75
C ASN A 114 18.48 9.26 12.31
N LEU A 115 19.16 9.37 11.15
CA LEU A 115 19.52 10.67 10.59
C LEU A 115 18.27 11.53 10.34
N TRP A 116 17.23 10.96 9.75
CA TRP A 116 15.95 11.63 9.58
C TRP A 116 15.37 12.10 10.93
N ASN A 117 15.35 11.25 11.95
CA ASN A 117 14.79 11.58 13.26
C ASN A 117 15.60 12.66 14.01
N GLN A 118 16.93 12.67 13.86
CA GLN A 118 17.82 13.67 14.45
C GLN A 118 17.79 15.01 13.72
N ASN A 119 17.43 15.03 12.44
CA ASN A 119 17.48 16.23 11.58
C ASN A 119 16.09 16.67 11.10
N GLN A 120 15.07 16.54 11.95
CA GLN A 120 13.67 16.87 11.58
C GLN A 120 13.50 18.29 11.04
N GLU A 121 14.14 19.29 11.66
CA GLU A 121 14.02 20.69 11.23
C GLU A 121 14.56 20.89 9.81
N ALA A 122 15.77 20.40 9.53
CA ALA A 122 16.39 20.45 8.21
C ALA A 122 15.57 19.68 7.17
N TYR A 123 15.18 18.44 7.49
CA TYR A 123 14.31 17.63 6.62
C TYR A 123 13.02 18.37 6.27
N ASN A 124 12.34 18.97 7.27
CA ASN A 124 11.09 19.69 7.06
C ASN A 124 11.29 20.97 6.24
N ALA A 125 12.43 21.65 6.36
CA ALA A 125 12.77 22.80 5.53
C ALA A 125 12.94 22.40 4.06
N PHE A 126 13.72 21.35 3.76
CA PHE A 126 13.89 20.83 2.40
C PHE A 126 12.59 20.27 1.81
N LEU A 127 11.79 19.58 2.63
CA LEU A 127 10.48 19.07 2.21
C LEU A 127 9.57 20.22 1.79
N LYS A 128 9.46 21.27 2.61
CA LYS A 128 8.66 22.47 2.29
C LYS A 128 9.17 23.17 1.03
N TYR A 129 10.48 23.30 0.86
CA TYR A 129 11.09 23.86 -0.35
C TYR A 129 10.70 23.07 -1.61
N ALA A 130 10.88 21.74 -1.59
CA ALA A 130 10.52 20.87 -2.70
C ALA A 130 9.03 20.88 -3.04
N LEU A 131 8.15 20.92 -2.02
CA LEU A 131 6.71 21.05 -2.22
C LEU A 131 6.34 22.38 -2.88
N LYS A 132 7.00 23.50 -2.53
CA LYS A 132 6.83 24.80 -3.20
C LYS A 132 7.27 24.77 -4.67
N LEU A 133 8.26 23.94 -5.01
CA LEU A 133 8.63 23.67 -6.41
C LEU A 133 7.62 22.75 -7.14
N GLY A 134 6.48 22.44 -6.52
CA GLY A 134 5.42 21.62 -7.08
C GLY A 134 5.73 20.13 -7.15
N TYR A 135 6.77 19.64 -6.45
CA TYR A 135 6.98 18.20 -6.35
C TYR A 135 5.86 17.53 -5.57
N SER A 136 5.46 16.34 -6.01
CA SER A 136 4.61 15.46 -5.21
C SER A 136 5.29 15.11 -3.88
N PHE A 137 4.49 14.82 -2.86
CA PHE A 137 5.00 14.48 -1.52
C PHE A 137 6.06 13.37 -1.52
N PRO A 138 5.91 12.24 -2.24
CA PRO A 138 6.96 11.21 -2.28
C PRO A 138 8.28 11.73 -2.86
N LYS A 139 8.23 12.52 -3.94
CA LYS A 139 9.42 13.10 -4.55
C LYS A 139 10.07 14.16 -3.64
N ALA A 140 9.26 14.99 -2.98
CA ALA A 140 9.73 15.99 -2.05
C ALA A 140 10.35 15.37 -0.79
N SER A 141 9.81 14.25 -0.31
CA SER A 141 10.33 13.50 0.83
C SER A 141 11.66 12.81 0.50
N ALA A 142 11.75 12.22 -0.69
CA ALA A 142 13.00 11.63 -1.19
C ALA A 142 14.10 12.69 -1.36
N PHE A 143 13.77 13.86 -1.93
CA PHE A 143 14.69 15.00 -2.03
C PHE A 143 15.17 15.45 -0.64
N ALA A 144 14.25 15.68 0.29
CA ALA A 144 14.60 16.13 1.64
C ALA A 144 15.48 15.13 2.39
N LEU A 145 15.24 13.82 2.21
CA LEU A 145 16.08 12.78 2.79
C LEU A 145 17.48 12.77 2.17
N GLU A 146 17.58 12.95 0.86
CA GLU A 146 18.86 13.00 0.16
C GLU A 146 19.72 14.17 0.65
N GLU A 147 19.14 15.36 0.80
CA GLU A 147 19.87 16.55 1.28
C GLU A 147 20.48 16.35 2.68
N ILE A 148 19.79 15.65 3.58
CA ILE A 148 20.29 15.43 4.95
C ILE A 148 21.21 14.21 5.08
N SER A 149 21.16 13.26 4.15
CA SER A 149 21.85 11.96 4.28
C SER A 149 22.90 11.69 3.21
N GLY A 150 22.90 12.46 2.13
CA GLY A 150 23.70 12.20 0.92
C GLY A 150 23.30 10.93 0.16
N GLN A 151 22.18 10.29 0.52
CA GLN A 151 21.77 9.00 -0.03
C GLN A 151 20.34 9.03 -0.55
N LYS A 152 20.08 8.20 -1.57
CA LYS A 152 18.74 7.99 -2.14
C LYS A 152 18.26 6.58 -1.85
N ILE A 153 17.01 6.44 -1.42
CA ILE A 153 16.29 5.17 -1.40
C ILE A 153 15.44 5.11 -2.66
N VAL A 154 15.83 4.23 -3.60
CA VAL A 154 15.24 4.19 -4.95
C VAL A 154 14.20 3.09 -5.08
N PHE A 155 14.43 1.95 -4.43
CA PHE A 155 13.61 0.77 -4.64
C PHE A 155 12.27 0.82 -3.86
N PRO A 156 11.15 0.38 -4.46
CA PRO A 156 9.83 0.55 -3.86
C PRO A 156 9.65 -0.13 -2.49
N ASN A 157 10.17 -1.35 -2.30
CA ASN A 157 10.00 -2.03 -1.01
C ASN A 157 10.98 -1.50 0.03
N ASP A 158 12.16 -1.02 -0.37
CA ASP A 158 13.07 -0.30 0.52
C ASP A 158 12.49 1.04 1.00
N ILE A 159 11.79 1.79 0.14
CA ILE A 159 11.07 3.01 0.53
C ILE A 159 10.00 2.69 1.58
N LEU A 160 9.22 1.62 1.37
CA LEU A 160 8.19 1.23 2.33
C LEU A 160 8.81 0.72 3.65
N GLY A 161 9.89 -0.06 3.56
CA GLY A 161 10.68 -0.52 4.70
C GLY A 161 11.25 0.63 5.53
N PHE A 162 11.76 1.66 4.87
CA PHE A 162 12.20 2.89 5.49
C PHE A 162 11.07 3.59 6.25
N GLU A 163 9.88 3.70 5.65
CA GLU A 163 8.73 4.29 6.35
C GLU A 163 8.33 3.49 7.60
N TYR A 164 8.43 2.16 7.60
CA TYR A 164 8.25 1.36 8.83
C TYR A 164 9.28 1.69 9.90
N ILE A 165 10.57 1.71 9.53
CA ILE A 165 11.66 1.93 10.48
C ILE A 165 11.63 3.36 11.03
N LYS A 166 11.25 4.37 10.23
CA LYS A 166 10.98 5.73 10.72
C LYS A 166 10.00 5.75 11.89
N GLN A 167 8.91 4.97 11.80
CA GLN A 167 7.91 4.92 12.87
C GLN A 167 8.44 4.20 14.11
N ILE A 168 9.24 3.15 13.95
CA ILE A 168 9.90 2.46 15.06
C ILE A 168 10.83 3.43 15.80
N VAL A 169 11.72 4.11 15.07
CA VAL A 169 12.72 5.03 15.63
C VAL A 169 12.05 6.24 16.28
N ALA A 170 11.14 6.93 15.59
CA ALA A 170 10.51 8.15 16.10
C ALA A 170 9.69 7.93 17.38
N ASN A 171 9.12 6.74 17.55
CA ASN A 171 8.29 6.42 18.73
C ASN A 171 9.04 5.57 19.77
N ASN A 172 10.33 5.28 19.54
CA ASN A 172 11.13 4.39 20.38
C ASN A 172 10.41 3.06 20.70
N TYR A 173 9.75 2.47 19.69
CA TYR A 173 9.06 1.21 19.89
C TYR A 173 10.07 0.07 20.01
N PRO A 174 9.86 -0.91 20.94
CA PRO A 174 10.74 -2.06 21.11
C PRO A 174 10.51 -3.10 20.00
N ILE A 175 10.68 -2.70 18.74
CA ILE A 175 10.44 -3.51 17.55
C ILE A 175 11.73 -3.56 16.73
N ARG A 176 12.18 -4.76 16.38
CA ARG A 176 13.30 -4.97 15.46
C ARG A 176 12.80 -5.34 14.07
N ALA A 177 13.23 -4.58 13.06
CA ALA A 177 12.98 -4.91 11.66
C ALA A 177 14.01 -5.90 11.10
N TYR A 178 13.52 -6.81 10.26
CA TYR A 178 14.29 -7.75 9.46
C TYR A 178 13.87 -7.63 8.00
N THR A 179 14.77 -7.99 7.09
CA THR A 179 14.50 -7.98 5.66
C THR A 179 14.59 -9.37 5.06
N LEU A 180 13.77 -9.59 4.04
CA LEU A 180 13.89 -10.70 3.11
C LEU A 180 14.31 -10.14 1.76
N LYS A 181 15.48 -10.55 1.25
CA LYS A 181 15.97 -10.08 -0.05
C LYS A 181 14.96 -10.42 -1.14
N ARG A 182 14.45 -9.40 -1.82
CA ARG A 182 13.72 -9.54 -3.07
C ARG A 182 14.76 -9.78 -4.14
N SER A 183 14.91 -11.02 -4.57
CA SER A 183 15.83 -11.30 -5.65
C SER A 183 15.10 -11.13 -6.99
N GLU A 184 15.67 -10.33 -7.89
CA GLU A 184 15.51 -10.63 -9.32
C GLU A 184 16.18 -11.96 -9.65
N GLU A 185 17.01 -12.51 -8.76
CA GLU A 185 17.68 -13.81 -8.87
C GLU A 185 16.69 -15.01 -8.93
N PHE A 186 15.44 -14.82 -8.48
CA PHE A 186 14.30 -15.69 -8.81
C PHE A 186 13.92 -15.66 -10.30
N SER A 187 14.60 -14.87 -11.12
CA SER A 187 14.54 -14.98 -12.58
C SER A 187 15.83 -15.56 -13.18
N LEU A 188 16.97 -15.59 -12.47
CA LEU A 188 18.27 -15.88 -13.09
C LEU A 188 19.09 -17.04 -12.51
N LYS A 189 19.09 -17.33 -11.20
CA LYS A 189 19.95 -18.43 -10.65
C LYS A 189 19.24 -19.51 -9.86
N ASN A 190 18.03 -19.26 -9.39
CA ASN A 190 17.09 -20.28 -8.99
C ASN A 190 15.70 -19.65 -9.13
N PRO A 191 15.17 -19.53 -10.36
CA PRO A 191 13.77 -19.28 -10.48
C PRO A 191 13.08 -20.46 -9.83
N GLU A 192 12.55 -20.28 -8.62
CA GLU A 192 11.27 -20.87 -8.30
C GLU A 192 10.38 -20.47 -9.48
N PRO A 193 10.10 -21.38 -10.44
CA PRO A 193 9.60 -21.03 -11.78
C PRO A 193 8.16 -20.48 -11.74
N ASN A 194 7.70 -20.12 -10.56
CA ASN A 194 6.34 -19.90 -10.13
C ASN A 194 6.21 -18.63 -9.28
N ILE A 195 7.21 -17.73 -9.24
CA ILE A 195 7.10 -16.41 -8.58
C ILE A 195 6.99 -15.31 -9.64
N ALA A 196 6.02 -14.41 -9.48
CA ALA A 196 5.86 -13.22 -10.30
C ALA A 196 5.43 -12.02 -9.45
N SER A 197 5.63 -10.80 -9.96
CA SER A 197 5.24 -9.59 -9.23
C SER A 197 3.72 -9.46 -9.13
N ALA A 198 3.21 -8.93 -8.00
CA ALA A 198 1.78 -8.72 -7.83
C ALA A 198 1.17 -7.81 -8.91
N THR A 199 1.92 -6.81 -9.40
CA THR A 199 1.48 -5.94 -10.50
C THR A 199 1.25 -6.71 -11.79
N TYR A 200 2.19 -7.60 -12.15
CA TYR A 200 2.05 -8.45 -13.33
C TYR A 200 0.87 -9.43 -13.18
N LEU A 201 0.68 -10.00 -11.99
CA LEU A 201 -0.47 -10.87 -11.74
C LEU A 201 -1.81 -10.12 -11.86
N ARG A 202 -1.90 -8.88 -11.37
CA ARG A 202 -3.10 -8.04 -11.55
C ARG A 202 -3.35 -7.73 -13.03
N GLN A 203 -2.31 -7.52 -13.83
CA GLN A 203 -2.44 -7.36 -15.28
C GLN A 203 -3.02 -8.63 -15.93
N LEU A 204 -2.43 -9.80 -15.67
CA LEU A 204 -2.92 -11.07 -16.21
C LEU A 204 -4.38 -11.33 -15.83
N VAL A 205 -4.73 -11.08 -14.56
CA VAL A 205 -6.11 -11.21 -14.09
C VAL A 205 -7.01 -10.25 -14.86
N ASN A 206 -6.67 -8.97 -15.03
CA ASN A 206 -7.50 -8.04 -15.81
C ASN A 206 -7.68 -8.46 -17.28
N GLU A 207 -6.69 -9.13 -17.87
CA GLU A 207 -6.72 -9.70 -19.22
C GLU A 207 -7.43 -11.07 -19.30
N ASN A 208 -8.07 -11.54 -18.20
CA ASN A 208 -8.71 -12.85 -18.09
C ASN A 208 -7.77 -14.03 -18.40
N LYS A 209 -6.49 -13.87 -18.04
CA LYS A 209 -5.46 -14.92 -18.14
C LYS A 209 -5.28 -15.62 -16.80
N SER A 210 -5.09 -16.94 -16.84
CA SER A 210 -4.85 -17.73 -15.64
C SER A 210 -3.56 -17.31 -14.93
N ILE A 211 -3.64 -17.20 -13.61
CA ILE A 211 -2.47 -17.02 -12.73
C ILE A 211 -2.21 -18.23 -11.83
N SER A 212 -2.85 -19.38 -12.08
CA SER A 212 -2.79 -20.57 -11.22
C SER A 212 -1.38 -21.11 -10.99
N ARG A 213 -0.45 -20.82 -11.90
CA ARG A 213 0.98 -21.15 -11.76
C ARG A 213 1.66 -20.34 -10.65
N PHE A 214 1.21 -19.11 -10.41
CA PHE A 214 1.85 -18.15 -9.51
C PHE A 214 1.07 -17.90 -8.23
N SER A 215 -0.21 -18.30 -8.19
CA SER A 215 -1.12 -18.01 -7.11
C SER A 215 -2.11 -19.14 -6.92
N PRO A 216 -2.42 -19.51 -5.65
CA PRO A 216 -3.52 -20.41 -5.34
C PRO A 216 -4.90 -19.75 -5.51
N MET A 217 -4.98 -18.42 -5.64
CA MET A 217 -6.26 -17.72 -5.77
C MET A 217 -6.91 -18.00 -7.13
N LYS A 218 -8.23 -18.10 -7.12
CA LYS A 218 -9.07 -18.27 -8.31
C LYS A 218 -9.95 -17.05 -8.49
N PHE A 219 -9.91 -16.48 -9.69
CA PHE A 219 -10.65 -15.28 -10.03
C PHE A 219 -11.83 -15.54 -10.97
N ILE A 220 -13.02 -15.06 -10.59
CA ILE A 220 -14.22 -15.06 -11.45
C ILE A 220 -14.43 -13.65 -11.99
N HIS A 221 -14.59 -13.53 -13.30
CA HIS A 221 -14.78 -12.26 -13.99
C HIS A 221 -16.25 -11.78 -13.95
N PRO A 222 -16.49 -10.46 -13.96
CA PRO A 222 -15.50 -9.38 -13.92
C PRO A 222 -14.86 -9.23 -12.53
N VAL A 223 -13.57 -8.92 -12.50
CA VAL A 223 -12.87 -8.62 -11.23
C VAL A 223 -13.08 -7.17 -10.79
N CYS A 224 -12.91 -6.92 -9.50
CA CYS A 224 -13.04 -5.58 -8.95
C CYS A 224 -11.94 -4.65 -9.49
N SER A 225 -12.33 -3.50 -10.03
CA SER A 225 -11.40 -2.47 -10.47
C SER A 225 -12.03 -1.08 -10.31
N LEU A 226 -11.19 -0.07 -10.09
CA LEU A 226 -11.66 1.33 -10.12
C LEU A 226 -12.19 1.74 -11.49
N ALA A 227 -11.68 1.12 -12.58
CA ALA A 227 -12.15 1.41 -13.93
C ALA A 227 -13.64 1.07 -14.09
N ASN A 228 -14.09 -0.04 -13.49
CA ASN A 228 -15.50 -0.43 -13.52
C ASN A 228 -16.41 0.53 -12.74
N LEU A 229 -15.88 1.21 -11.71
CA LEU A 229 -16.61 2.22 -10.93
C LEU A 229 -16.44 3.64 -11.49
N TYR A 230 -15.72 3.81 -12.62
CA TYR A 230 -15.48 5.14 -13.18
C TYR A 230 -16.77 5.87 -13.59
N PRO A 231 -17.79 5.22 -14.22
CA PRO A 231 -19.06 5.90 -14.51
C PRO A 231 -19.76 6.44 -13.27
N GLU A 232 -19.75 5.69 -12.16
CA GLU A 232 -20.33 6.14 -10.88
C GLU A 232 -19.53 7.31 -10.31
N PHE A 233 -18.20 7.24 -10.37
CA PHE A 233 -17.34 8.36 -10.00
C PHE A 233 -17.61 9.62 -10.83
N GLN A 234 -17.79 9.48 -12.15
CA GLN A 234 -18.14 10.60 -13.03
C GLN A 234 -19.46 11.25 -12.61
N LYS A 235 -20.48 10.43 -12.32
CA LYS A 235 -21.77 10.91 -11.84
C LYS A 235 -21.62 11.74 -10.56
N ILE A 236 -20.95 11.19 -9.53
CA ILE A 236 -20.75 11.87 -8.24
C ILE A 236 -20.03 13.22 -8.42
N VAL A 237 -18.95 13.26 -9.20
CA VAL A 237 -18.16 14.48 -9.41
C VAL A 237 -18.93 15.54 -10.21
N ARG A 238 -19.81 15.14 -11.14
CA ARG A 238 -20.68 16.07 -11.88
C ARG A 238 -21.75 16.67 -10.99
N GLU A 239 -22.41 15.83 -10.18
CA GLU A 239 -23.57 16.21 -9.37
C GLU A 239 -23.17 16.95 -8.07
N THR A 240 -21.94 16.77 -7.58
CA THR A 240 -21.48 17.38 -6.33
C THR A 240 -20.75 18.71 -6.60
N SER A 241 -21.09 19.77 -5.85
CA SER A 241 -20.37 21.05 -5.93
C SER A 241 -18.90 20.89 -5.50
N ALA A 242 -18.01 21.77 -5.99
CA ALA A 242 -16.60 21.72 -5.61
C ALA A 242 -16.42 21.89 -4.08
N GLU A 243 -17.20 22.79 -3.48
CA GLU A 243 -17.24 23.00 -2.03
C GLU A 243 -17.62 21.73 -1.26
N ASN A 244 -18.63 20.98 -1.72
CA ASN A 244 -19.03 19.74 -1.07
C ASN A 244 -18.04 18.60 -1.32
N LEU A 245 -17.41 18.53 -2.51
CA LEU A 245 -16.33 17.58 -2.74
C LEU A 245 -15.15 17.82 -1.79
N ALA A 246 -14.82 19.08 -1.50
CA ALA A 246 -13.72 19.45 -0.59
C ALA A 246 -13.96 19.07 0.88
N LYS A 247 -15.16 18.63 1.27
CA LYS A 247 -15.44 18.09 2.62
C LYS A 247 -14.92 16.67 2.81
N ILE A 248 -14.64 15.96 1.72
CA ILE A 248 -14.13 14.60 1.74
C ILE A 248 -12.64 14.63 2.17
N TRP A 249 -12.24 13.78 3.13
CA TRP A 249 -10.95 13.86 3.85
C TRP A 249 -9.70 14.05 2.97
N LEU A 250 -9.69 13.41 1.80
CA LEU A 250 -8.57 13.45 0.85
C LEU A 250 -8.77 14.43 -0.31
N ILE A 251 -9.81 15.27 -0.30
CA ILE A 251 -10.06 16.23 -1.36
C ILE A 251 -9.67 17.60 -0.85
N SER A 252 -8.47 18.01 -1.26
CA SER A 252 -7.84 19.24 -0.80
C SER A 252 -6.90 19.80 -1.86
N GLU A 253 -6.43 21.02 -1.62
CA GLU A 253 -5.45 21.70 -2.48
C GLU A 253 -5.93 21.98 -3.92
N GLY A 254 -7.24 21.95 -4.17
CA GLY A 254 -7.80 22.20 -5.50
C GLY A 254 -7.94 20.96 -6.38
N ILE A 255 -7.69 19.75 -5.86
CA ILE A 255 -7.80 18.51 -6.65
C ILE A 255 -9.24 18.26 -7.14
N GLU A 256 -10.25 18.71 -6.39
CA GLU A 256 -11.66 18.71 -6.81
C GLU A 256 -11.88 19.49 -8.11
N ASN A 257 -11.24 20.65 -8.26
CA ASN A 257 -11.36 21.46 -9.46
C ASN A 257 -10.70 20.76 -10.65
N LEU A 258 -9.56 20.11 -10.42
CA LEU A 258 -8.88 19.30 -11.43
C LEU A 258 -9.75 18.10 -11.87
N PHE A 259 -10.40 17.43 -10.91
CA PHE A 259 -11.30 16.32 -11.20
C PHE A 259 -12.51 16.78 -12.01
N LYS A 260 -13.20 17.87 -11.60
CA LYS A 260 -14.33 18.42 -12.34
C LYS A 260 -13.95 18.86 -13.75
N LYS A 261 -12.77 19.47 -13.92
CA LYS A 261 -12.26 19.90 -15.24
C LYS A 261 -12.11 18.75 -16.23
N HIS A 262 -11.65 17.58 -15.78
CA HIS A 262 -11.36 16.44 -16.62
C HIS A 262 -12.39 15.31 -16.50
N ILE A 263 -13.52 15.52 -15.82
CA ILE A 263 -14.47 14.44 -15.55
C ILE A 263 -15.15 13.87 -16.80
N ASN A 264 -15.08 14.58 -17.92
CA ASN A 264 -15.65 14.15 -19.20
C ASN A 264 -14.72 13.25 -20.02
N GLU A 265 -13.52 12.94 -19.53
CA GLU A 265 -12.69 11.91 -20.14
C GLU A 265 -13.47 10.58 -20.25
N PRO A 266 -13.37 9.86 -21.38
CA PRO A 266 -14.31 8.78 -21.69
C PRO A 266 -14.10 7.53 -20.84
N ASN A 267 -12.92 7.36 -20.25
CA ASN A 267 -12.59 6.21 -19.43
C ASN A 267 -11.55 6.56 -18.36
N PHE A 268 -11.40 5.65 -17.41
CA PHE A 268 -10.52 5.79 -16.26
C PHE A 268 -9.06 6.07 -16.62
N GLU A 269 -8.53 5.42 -17.67
CA GLU A 269 -7.13 5.59 -18.08
C GLU A 269 -6.87 6.99 -18.64
N LYS A 270 -7.77 7.49 -19.50
CA LYS A 270 -7.71 8.85 -20.03
C LYS A 270 -7.86 9.89 -18.92
N PHE A 271 -8.78 9.67 -17.98
CA PHE A 271 -8.93 10.50 -16.80
C PHE A 271 -7.66 10.56 -15.96
N LEU A 272 -7.08 9.41 -15.60
CA LEU A 272 -5.85 9.34 -14.82
C LEU A 272 -4.71 10.12 -15.50
N ASN A 273 -4.53 9.95 -16.81
CA ASN A 273 -3.50 10.67 -17.56
C ASN A 273 -3.73 12.19 -17.57
N ALA A 274 -4.99 12.62 -17.63
CA ALA A 274 -5.35 14.04 -17.66
C ALA A 274 -5.17 14.75 -16.30
N VAL A 275 -5.39 14.05 -15.18
CA VAL A 275 -5.28 14.63 -13.83
C VAL A 275 -3.94 14.34 -13.14
N ASN A 276 -3.16 13.38 -13.64
CA ASN A 276 -1.78 13.15 -13.19
C ASN A 276 -0.92 14.39 -13.47
N SER A 277 -0.12 14.78 -12.49
CA SER A 277 0.72 15.97 -12.58
C SER A 277 1.99 15.81 -11.74
N ARG A 278 2.89 16.80 -11.84
CA ARG A 278 4.08 16.88 -10.97
C ARG A 278 3.71 16.85 -9.48
N ARG A 279 2.54 17.40 -9.12
CA ARG A 279 2.02 17.48 -7.74
C ARG A 279 1.25 16.22 -7.32
N TYR A 280 0.37 15.69 -8.18
CA TYR A 280 -0.51 14.57 -7.85
C TYR A 280 -0.08 13.29 -8.57
N THR A 281 0.35 12.29 -7.79
CA THR A 281 0.67 10.97 -8.31
C THR A 281 -0.58 10.15 -8.58
N ASN A 282 -0.50 9.15 -9.46
CA ASN A 282 -1.60 8.21 -9.73
C ASN A 282 -2.17 7.59 -8.45
N SER A 283 -1.35 7.20 -7.49
CA SER A 283 -1.86 6.67 -6.22
C SER A 283 -2.59 7.70 -5.38
N ARG A 284 -2.18 8.98 -5.41
CA ARG A 284 -2.91 10.07 -4.72
C ARG A 284 -4.29 10.30 -5.35
N ILE A 285 -4.36 10.24 -6.67
CA ILE A 285 -5.60 10.37 -7.45
C ILE A 285 -6.52 9.17 -7.20
N LYS A 286 -6.01 7.94 -7.28
CA LYS A 286 -6.77 6.72 -7.00
C LYS A 286 -7.34 6.71 -5.58
N ARG A 287 -6.55 7.07 -4.57
CA ARG A 287 -7.05 7.22 -3.20
C ARG A 287 -8.15 8.28 -3.09
N ALA A 288 -7.97 9.45 -3.71
CA ALA A 288 -9.01 10.48 -3.75
C ALA A 288 -10.30 9.98 -4.41
N MET A 289 -10.18 9.21 -5.51
CA MET A 289 -11.32 8.58 -6.17
C MET A 289 -12.06 7.59 -5.26
N VAL A 290 -11.35 6.73 -4.51
CA VAL A 290 -11.98 5.85 -3.52
C VAL A 290 -12.76 6.66 -2.48
N TYR A 291 -12.15 7.71 -1.93
CA TYR A 291 -12.81 8.55 -0.92
C TYR A 291 -14.05 9.28 -1.48
N ILE A 292 -14.04 9.67 -2.76
CA ILE A 292 -15.21 10.24 -3.44
C ILE A 292 -16.30 9.19 -3.67
N LEU A 293 -15.94 8.04 -4.23
CA LEU A 293 -16.88 6.96 -4.55
C LEU A 293 -17.71 6.54 -3.33
N PHE A 294 -17.07 6.50 -2.15
CA PHE A 294 -17.70 6.08 -0.90
C PHE A 294 -18.02 7.24 0.05
N ARG A 295 -17.92 8.50 -0.43
CA ARG A 295 -18.29 9.72 0.31
C ARG A 295 -17.69 9.80 1.71
N ILE A 296 -16.38 9.55 1.80
CA ILE A 296 -15.66 9.40 3.07
C ILE A 296 -15.17 10.76 3.58
N GLU A 297 -15.95 11.37 4.46
CA GLU A 297 -15.59 12.62 5.15
C GLU A 297 -14.68 12.37 6.37
N ASP A 298 -14.94 11.30 7.14
CA ASP A 298 -14.11 10.84 8.24
C ASP A 298 -13.73 9.36 8.03
N PRO A 299 -12.49 9.05 7.62
CA PRO A 299 -12.08 7.67 7.37
C PRO A 299 -12.00 6.82 8.64
N SER A 300 -11.95 7.43 9.83
CA SER A 300 -11.94 6.68 11.10
C SER A 300 -13.32 6.09 11.45
N GLN A 301 -14.38 6.61 10.85
CA GLN A 301 -15.75 6.11 11.00
C GLN A 301 -16.18 5.22 9.82
N PHE A 302 -15.33 5.08 8.81
CA PHE A 302 -15.65 4.31 7.60
C PHE A 302 -15.45 2.81 7.82
N ASP A 303 -16.55 2.07 7.75
CA ASP A 303 -16.52 0.61 7.79
C ASP A 303 -16.54 0.02 6.38
N GLU A 304 -15.35 -0.29 5.86
CA GLU A 304 -15.18 -0.86 4.53
C GLU A 304 -15.76 -2.28 4.37
N GLU A 305 -16.12 -2.99 5.45
CA GLU A 305 -16.78 -4.31 5.37
C GLU A 305 -18.26 -4.20 5.01
N LYS A 306 -18.86 -3.03 5.19
CA LYS A 306 -20.22 -2.75 4.69
C LYS A 306 -20.26 -2.58 3.18
N ILE A 307 -19.12 -2.38 2.53
CA ILE A 307 -19.04 -2.35 1.08
C ILE A 307 -19.16 -3.78 0.57
N GLN A 308 -20.19 -4.05 -0.23
CA GLN A 308 -20.40 -5.35 -0.87
C GLN A 308 -20.38 -5.16 -2.39
N LEU A 309 -19.21 -5.32 -2.99
CA LEU A 309 -19.09 -5.37 -4.44
C LEU A 309 -19.36 -6.80 -4.92
N ASP A 310 -20.22 -6.94 -5.93
CA ASP A 310 -20.58 -8.26 -6.48
C ASP A 310 -19.36 -9.04 -7.00
N CYS A 311 -18.35 -8.32 -7.49
CA CYS A 311 -17.09 -8.91 -7.93
C CYS A 311 -16.29 -9.60 -6.81
N TRP A 312 -16.62 -9.45 -5.52
CA TRP A 312 -15.99 -10.23 -4.45
C TRP A 312 -16.69 -11.55 -4.13
N LYS A 313 -18.01 -11.67 -4.40
CA LYS A 313 -18.84 -12.80 -3.92
C LYS A 313 -18.33 -14.18 -4.37
N ASN A 314 -17.55 -14.23 -5.44
CA ASN A 314 -17.12 -15.45 -6.10
C ASN A 314 -15.60 -15.66 -6.11
N GLN A 315 -14.83 -14.83 -5.39
CA GLN A 315 -13.37 -14.95 -5.35
C GLN A 315 -12.96 -15.97 -4.28
N GLY A 316 -12.01 -16.84 -4.60
CA GLY A 316 -11.63 -17.96 -3.74
C GLY A 316 -10.18 -18.41 -3.91
N PHE A 317 -9.85 -19.56 -3.32
CA PHE A 317 -8.53 -20.20 -3.38
C PHE A 317 -8.60 -21.71 -3.06
#